data_AF-A0A2P4SPP2-F1
#
_entry.id   AF-A0A2P4SPP2-F1
#
_cell.length_a   1.000
_cell.length_b   1.000
_cell.length_c   1.000
_cell.angle_alpha   90.00
_cell.angle_beta   90.00
_cell.angle_gamma   90.00
#
_symmetry.space_group_name_H-M   'P 1'
#
loop_
_entity.id
_entity.type
_entity.pdbx_description
1 polymer ?
#
loop_
_entity_poly.entity_id
_entity_poly.type
_entity_poly.pdbx_seq_one_letter_code
_entity_poly.pdbx_strand_id
1 'polypeptide(L)'
;LNALVLGGSSGFIEIYAYGMFKIATVTELDTSLLSSYLPEVTRMARKFTHISTLLQEVRLIVVSVLQYIKLSLTCMCEAWEEILMQMDSRLTKFVQGLKKLGQSIESSYSSIQKLVISHLQSGSEALLYYLSELKGMALWKQKYESLGLDASGIEEATTAVGSFILKANELLQVIDSSMKNFKAFFRWLYVAMLRMSEDHVLPELNKMTQKDITFVADFLTEHFNEAPELYNRKGKYFNVERVGQYLKDEDEDLVSPPNTEGNQWFHFLKNSTHLKESPLLFPYNPEKSLHFVKRQMEEVIDQCLQKPADVIGKSVHQAFCVSLYKTSQRSIGNGIVAIEFGNFLNNSINESSDSRSVCLADSSSWDADCEIEDCVSECSF
;
A
#
# COMPACT_ATOMS: atom_id res chain seq x y z
N LEU A 1 11.08 -21.35 8.92
CA LEU A 1 10.21 -20.55 8.04
C LEU A 1 8.82 -20.60 8.62
N ASN A 2 8.29 -19.45 9.05
CA ASN A 2 7.07 -19.38 9.87
C ASN A 2 5.87 -19.15 8.95
N ALA A 3 4.91 -20.07 8.96
CA ALA A 3 3.62 -19.92 8.29
C ALA A 3 2.52 -20.07 9.35
N LEU A 4 1.59 -19.11 9.35
CA LEU A 4 0.38 -19.09 10.15
C LEU A 4 -0.73 -19.72 9.31
N VAL A 5 -1.32 -20.79 9.80
CA VAL A 5 -2.45 -21.44 9.16
C VAL A 5 -3.70 -21.04 9.91
N LEU A 6 -4.65 -20.44 9.22
CA LEU A 6 -5.96 -20.09 9.75
C LEU A 6 -7.01 -20.97 9.10
N GLY A 7 -7.97 -21.42 9.88
CA GLY A 7 -9.22 -21.89 9.32
C GLY A 7 -10.28 -21.98 10.40
N GLY A 8 -11.53 -21.88 9.96
CA GLY A 8 -12.71 -21.82 10.82
C GLY A 8 -13.90 -22.43 10.11
N SER A 9 -15.08 -22.37 10.71
CA SER A 9 -16.33 -23.03 10.25
C SER A 9 -16.81 -22.66 8.84
N SER A 10 -16.13 -21.76 8.15
CA SER A 10 -16.41 -21.28 6.80
C SER A 10 -15.96 -22.23 5.68
N GLY A 11 -15.37 -23.40 5.99
CA GLY A 11 -15.04 -24.43 5.00
C GLY A 11 -13.83 -24.12 4.10
N PHE A 12 -12.95 -23.22 4.55
CA PHE A 12 -11.69 -22.90 3.87
C PHE A 12 -10.53 -22.72 4.85
N ILE A 13 -9.32 -23.02 4.39
CA ILE A 13 -8.06 -22.77 5.09
C ILE A 13 -7.31 -21.64 4.40
N GLU A 14 -6.81 -20.69 5.17
CA GLU A 14 -5.92 -19.64 4.70
C GLU A 14 -4.51 -19.87 5.25
N ILE A 15 -3.51 -19.78 4.38
CA ILE A 15 -2.12 -19.92 4.76
C ILE A 15 -1.47 -18.55 4.67
N TYR A 16 -0.98 -18.02 5.78
CA TYR A 16 -0.30 -16.74 5.87
C TYR A 16 1.20 -16.96 6.15
N ALA A 17 2.10 -16.57 5.26
CA ALA A 17 3.52 -16.61 5.63
C ALA A 17 3.89 -15.39 6.48
N TYR A 18 4.73 -15.65 7.47
CA TYR A 18 5.10 -14.73 8.55
C TYR A 18 3.91 -14.15 9.32
N GLY A 19 2.71 -14.74 9.19
CA GLY A 19 1.48 -14.23 9.82
C GLY A 19 0.91 -12.96 9.18
N MET A 20 1.48 -12.48 8.07
CA MET A 20 1.10 -11.19 7.46
C MET A 20 0.47 -11.33 6.07
N PHE A 21 0.87 -12.33 5.28
CA PHE A 21 0.47 -12.39 3.86
C PHE A 21 -0.15 -13.72 3.47
N LYS A 22 -1.37 -13.65 2.94
CA LYS A 22 -2.11 -14.79 2.42
C LYS A 22 -1.40 -15.38 1.18
N ILE A 23 -0.86 -16.59 1.34
CA ILE A 23 -0.19 -17.41 0.33
C ILE A 23 -1.21 -18.23 -0.45
N ALA A 24 -2.24 -18.74 0.20
CA ALA A 24 -3.21 -19.63 -0.41
C ALA A 24 -4.53 -19.58 0.36
N THR A 25 -5.63 -19.68 -0.38
CA THR A 25 -6.93 -20.07 0.16
C THR A 25 -7.23 -21.45 -0.39
N VAL A 26 -7.28 -22.45 0.49
CA VAL A 26 -7.63 -23.83 0.15
C VAL A 26 -9.10 -24.04 0.49
N THR A 27 -9.93 -24.27 -0.52
CA THR A 27 -11.35 -24.56 -0.36
C THR A 27 -11.59 -26.06 -0.19
N GLU A 28 -12.80 -26.45 0.24
CA GLU A 28 -13.25 -27.87 0.30
C GLU A 28 -12.62 -28.72 1.42
N LEU A 29 -12.23 -28.09 2.53
CA LEU A 29 -11.75 -28.81 3.72
C LEU A 29 -12.72 -28.62 4.90
N ASP A 30 -13.06 -29.72 5.58
CA ASP A 30 -13.75 -29.66 6.87
C ASP A 30 -12.75 -29.23 7.95
N THR A 31 -12.84 -27.97 8.32
CA THR A 31 -11.87 -27.23 9.15
C THR A 31 -12.09 -27.43 10.65
N SER A 32 -13.11 -28.17 11.07
CA SER A 32 -13.38 -28.42 12.49
C SER A 32 -12.24 -29.19 13.19
N LEU A 33 -11.36 -29.83 12.42
CA LEU A 33 -10.23 -30.64 12.89
C LEU A 33 -8.86 -30.13 12.37
N LEU A 34 -8.69 -28.81 12.24
CA LEU A 34 -7.42 -28.21 11.80
C LEU A 34 -6.19 -28.67 12.62
N SER A 35 -6.37 -28.93 13.91
CA SER A 35 -5.30 -29.47 14.77
C SER A 35 -4.82 -30.86 14.33
N SER A 36 -5.72 -31.74 13.86
CA SER A 36 -5.34 -33.08 13.41
C SER A 36 -4.63 -33.09 12.06
N TYR A 37 -4.80 -32.04 11.25
CA TYR A 37 -4.13 -31.88 9.95
C TYR A 37 -2.88 -31.00 10.03
N LEU A 38 -2.49 -30.55 11.23
CA LEU A 38 -1.39 -29.60 11.43
C LEU A 38 -0.07 -30.08 10.79
N PRO A 39 0.37 -31.35 10.89
CA PRO A 39 1.61 -31.81 10.27
C PRO A 39 1.58 -31.74 8.73
N GLU A 40 0.48 -32.18 8.12
CA GLU A 40 0.28 -32.19 6.66
C GLU A 40 0.17 -30.77 6.12
N VAL A 41 -0.60 -29.91 6.80
CA VAL A 41 -0.75 -28.50 6.43
C VAL A 41 0.57 -27.75 6.64
N THR A 42 1.35 -28.09 7.66
CA THR A 42 2.71 -27.53 7.85
C THR A 42 3.67 -28.00 6.76
N ARG A 43 3.63 -29.28 6.36
CA ARG A 43 4.45 -29.80 5.26
C ARG A 43 4.10 -29.15 3.92
N MET A 44 2.79 -29.00 3.67
CA MET A 44 2.26 -28.27 2.52
C MET A 44 2.73 -26.82 2.54
N ALA A 45 2.52 -26.13 3.66
CA ALA A 45 2.96 -24.75 3.86
C ALA A 45 4.45 -24.61 3.58
N ARG A 46 5.32 -25.50 4.10
CA ARG A 46 6.78 -25.52 3.86
C ARG A 46 7.16 -25.67 2.38
N LYS A 47 6.50 -26.57 1.65
CA LYS A 47 6.77 -26.80 0.22
C LYS A 47 6.43 -25.56 -0.60
N PHE A 48 5.32 -24.91 -0.28
CA PHE A 48 4.93 -23.65 -0.91
C PHE A 48 5.77 -22.48 -0.41
N THR A 49 6.21 -22.45 0.85
CA THR A 49 7.02 -21.34 1.37
C THR A 49 8.36 -21.26 0.67
N HIS A 50 9.02 -22.38 0.32
CA HIS A 50 10.33 -22.32 -0.33
C HIS A 50 10.29 -21.78 -1.78
N ILE A 51 9.15 -21.90 -2.43
CA ILE A 51 8.91 -21.37 -3.79
C ILE A 51 8.30 -19.95 -3.70
N SER A 52 7.50 -19.70 -2.67
CA SER A 52 6.84 -18.43 -2.36
C SER A 52 7.77 -17.42 -1.70
N THR A 53 8.86 -17.81 -1.03
CA THR A 53 9.72 -16.90 -0.25
C THR A 53 10.22 -15.72 -1.07
N LEU A 54 10.69 -15.97 -2.29
CA LEU A 54 11.27 -14.94 -3.15
C LEU A 54 10.18 -14.00 -3.72
N LEU A 55 9.03 -14.56 -4.12
CA LEU A 55 7.85 -13.78 -4.51
C LEU A 55 7.24 -13.00 -3.35
N GLN A 56 7.42 -13.52 -2.15
CA GLN A 56 6.85 -13.00 -0.94
C GLN A 56 7.69 -11.89 -0.33
N GLU A 57 9.02 -11.99 -0.36
CA GLU A 57 9.90 -10.87 -0.04
C GLU A 57 9.57 -9.69 -0.97
N VAL A 58 9.44 -9.94 -2.28
CA VAL A 58 9.03 -8.92 -3.25
C VAL A 58 7.63 -8.38 -2.93
N ARG A 59 6.63 -9.23 -2.67
CA ARG A 59 5.27 -8.81 -2.29
C ARG A 59 5.27 -7.98 -1.00
N LEU A 60 6.05 -8.39 -0.01
CA LEU A 60 6.13 -7.75 1.31
C LEU A 60 6.74 -6.36 1.17
N ILE A 61 7.79 -6.24 0.37
CA ILE A 61 8.41 -4.94 0.08
C ILE A 61 7.43 -4.07 -0.73
N VAL A 62 6.79 -4.60 -1.77
CA VAL A 62 5.81 -3.86 -2.58
C VAL A 62 4.65 -3.33 -1.72
N VAL A 63 4.02 -4.17 -0.91
CA VAL A 63 2.91 -3.75 -0.03
C VAL A 63 3.37 -2.75 1.03
N SER A 64 4.56 -2.94 1.61
CA SER A 64 5.12 -2.00 2.59
C SER A 64 5.41 -0.64 1.97
N VAL A 65 5.93 -0.63 0.74
CA VAL A 65 6.21 0.61 0.01
C VAL A 65 4.92 1.29 -0.43
N LEU A 66 3.88 0.56 -0.85
CA LEU A 66 2.56 1.14 -1.13
C LEU A 66 1.97 1.81 0.12
N GLN A 67 2.05 1.15 1.28
CA GLN A 67 1.60 1.73 2.55
C GLN A 67 2.41 2.98 2.92
N TYR A 68 3.72 2.97 2.67
CA TYR A 68 4.59 4.12 2.88
C TYR A 68 4.24 5.30 1.96
N ILE A 69 3.96 5.04 0.67
CA ILE A 69 3.49 6.05 -0.29
C ILE A 69 2.14 6.62 0.16
N LYS A 70 1.22 5.76 0.59
CA LYS A 70 -0.10 6.17 1.10
C LYS A 70 0.03 7.12 2.29
N LEU A 71 0.83 6.76 3.30
CA LEU A 71 1.06 7.62 4.46
C LEU A 71 1.68 8.96 4.07
N SER A 72 2.65 8.94 3.16
CA SER A 72 3.32 10.14 2.67
C SER A 72 2.36 11.07 1.93
N LEU A 73 1.45 10.51 1.13
CA LEU A 73 0.40 11.28 0.46
C LEU A 73 -0.58 11.90 1.46
N THR A 74 -0.98 11.16 2.51
CA THR A 74 -1.80 11.70 3.59
C THR A 74 -1.13 12.90 4.28
N CYS A 75 0.15 12.79 4.63
CA CYS A 75 0.89 13.91 5.21
C CYS A 75 0.98 15.13 4.28
N MET A 76 1.06 14.91 2.96
CA MET A 76 1.02 15.99 1.98
C MET A 76 -0.35 16.68 1.94
N CYS A 77 -1.45 15.93 2.02
CA CYS A 77 -2.81 16.49 2.10
C CYS A 77 -3.01 17.32 3.36
N GLU A 78 -2.56 16.83 4.53
CA GLU A 78 -2.63 17.58 5.78
C GLU A 78 -1.84 18.89 5.72
N ALA A 79 -0.61 18.86 5.20
CA ALA A 79 0.20 20.06 5.01
C ALA A 79 -0.43 21.05 4.01
N TRP A 80 -1.13 20.54 3.01
CA TRP A 80 -1.86 21.35 2.04
C TRP A 80 -3.09 22.03 2.65
N GLU A 81 -3.89 21.30 3.42
CA GLU A 81 -5.04 21.84 4.14
C GLU A 81 -4.62 22.90 5.15
N GLU A 82 -3.46 22.74 5.79
CA GLU A 82 -2.90 23.77 6.67
C GLU A 82 -2.61 25.08 5.90
N ILE A 83 -2.03 25.00 4.69
CA ILE A 83 -1.80 26.18 3.84
C ILE A 83 -3.14 26.89 3.55
N LEU A 84 -4.16 26.15 3.13
CA LEU A 84 -5.48 26.68 2.82
C LEU A 84 -6.08 27.42 4.04
N MET A 85 -6.06 26.76 5.21
CA MET A 85 -6.59 27.33 6.45
C MET A 85 -5.83 28.59 6.90
N GLN A 86 -4.50 28.60 6.77
CA GLN A 86 -3.70 29.75 7.15
C GLN A 86 -3.91 30.95 6.23
N MET A 87 -4.08 30.72 4.93
CA MET A 87 -4.39 31.76 3.98
C MET A 87 -5.72 32.44 4.29
N ASP A 88 -6.79 31.65 4.44
CA ASP A 88 -8.14 32.17 4.69
C ASP A 88 -8.23 32.95 6.03
N SER A 89 -7.64 32.39 7.09
CA SER A 89 -7.66 32.98 8.43
C SER A 89 -6.83 34.27 8.54
N ARG A 90 -5.64 34.34 7.90
CA ARG A 90 -4.71 35.47 8.07
C ARG A 90 -4.89 36.59 7.06
N LEU A 91 -5.49 36.32 5.88
CA LEU A 91 -5.93 37.36 4.96
C LEU A 91 -6.99 38.26 5.61
N THR A 92 -7.83 37.70 6.48
CA THR A 92 -8.84 38.45 7.24
C THR A 92 -8.23 39.38 8.32
N LYS A 93 -6.96 39.18 8.71
CA LYS A 93 -6.22 39.97 9.73
C LYS A 93 -4.91 40.58 9.17
N PHE A 94 -4.99 41.04 7.92
CA PHE A 94 -3.87 41.27 6.99
C PHE A 94 -2.68 42.12 7.48
N VAL A 95 -2.89 43.11 8.35
CA VAL A 95 -1.93 44.20 8.55
C VAL A 95 -0.72 43.83 9.45
N GLN A 96 -0.81 42.80 10.29
CA GLN A 96 0.29 42.45 11.23
C GLN A 96 0.93 41.07 10.98
N GLY A 97 0.32 40.22 10.14
CA GLY A 97 0.67 38.80 10.01
C GLY A 97 1.47 38.39 8.77
N LEU A 98 1.73 39.31 7.84
CA LEU A 98 2.14 38.98 6.46
C LEU A 98 3.49 38.26 6.35
N LYS A 99 4.50 38.68 7.12
CA LYS A 99 5.81 38.00 7.13
C LYS A 99 5.72 36.58 7.71
N LYS A 100 4.92 36.39 8.76
CA LYS A 100 4.69 35.07 9.37
C LYS A 100 3.89 34.16 8.44
N LEU A 101 2.92 34.71 7.70
CA LEU A 101 2.16 33.99 6.69
C LEU A 101 3.06 33.50 5.55
N GLY A 102 3.91 34.37 4.99
CA GLY A 102 4.84 34.00 3.93
C GLY A 102 5.83 32.90 4.36
N GLN A 103 6.40 33.01 5.55
CA GLN A 103 7.30 31.99 6.10
C GLN A 103 6.60 30.64 6.30
N SER A 104 5.36 30.65 6.81
CA SER A 104 4.62 29.42 7.03
C SER A 104 4.28 28.72 5.72
N ILE A 105 3.81 29.47 4.71
CA ILE A 105 3.50 28.93 3.38
C ILE A 105 4.76 28.35 2.72
N GLU A 106 5.91 29.06 2.78
CA GLU A 106 7.18 28.57 2.23
C GLU A 106 7.63 27.28 2.95
N SER A 107 7.43 27.19 4.27
CA SER A 107 7.75 25.98 5.04
C SER A 107 6.86 24.79 4.70
N SER A 108 5.56 25.01 4.47
CA SER A 108 4.62 23.96 4.10
C SER A 108 4.89 23.46 2.68
N TYR A 109 5.12 24.34 1.71
CA TYR A 109 5.52 23.93 0.35
C TYR A 109 6.86 23.18 0.34
N SER A 110 7.85 23.62 1.12
CA SER A 110 9.12 22.90 1.23
C SER A 110 8.94 21.51 1.85
N SER A 111 8.04 21.36 2.83
CA SER A 111 7.69 20.07 3.42
C SER A 111 7.03 19.15 2.39
N ILE A 112 6.03 19.64 1.65
CA ILE A 112 5.37 18.87 0.58
C ILE A 112 6.38 18.48 -0.50
N GLN A 113 7.23 19.40 -0.94
CA GLN A 113 8.29 19.13 -1.92
C GLN A 113 9.24 18.01 -1.46
N LYS A 114 9.67 18.04 -0.20
CA LYS A 114 10.51 16.98 0.38
C LYS A 114 9.78 15.65 0.44
N LEU A 115 8.49 15.64 0.79
CA LEU A 115 7.69 14.41 0.78
C LEU A 115 7.59 13.81 -0.63
N VAL A 116 7.41 14.65 -1.66
CA VAL A 116 7.38 14.18 -3.06
C VAL A 116 8.70 13.53 -3.44
N ILE A 117 9.83 14.22 -3.22
CA ILE A 117 11.15 13.74 -3.67
C ILE A 117 11.64 12.55 -2.82
N SER A 118 11.59 12.68 -1.49
CA SER A 118 12.22 11.72 -0.59
C SER A 118 11.35 10.51 -0.25
N HIS A 119 10.03 10.58 -0.46
CA HIS A 119 9.11 9.49 -0.12
C HIS A 119 8.37 8.94 -1.34
N LEU A 120 7.66 9.79 -2.09
CA LEU A 120 6.89 9.34 -3.25
C LEU A 120 7.79 8.83 -4.38
N GLN A 121 8.78 9.63 -4.79
CA GLN A 121 9.67 9.24 -5.88
C GLN A 121 10.55 8.06 -5.50
N SER A 122 11.24 8.13 -4.35
CA SER A 122 12.09 7.03 -3.86
C SER A 122 11.30 5.72 -3.66
N GLY A 123 10.09 5.80 -3.11
CA GLY A 123 9.19 4.65 -2.95
C GLY A 123 8.76 4.09 -4.30
N SER A 124 8.40 4.94 -5.25
CA SER A 124 7.98 4.51 -6.58
C SER A 124 9.13 3.91 -7.41
N GLU A 125 10.34 4.44 -7.28
CA GLU A 125 11.56 3.87 -7.87
C GLU A 125 11.88 2.49 -7.30
N ALA A 126 11.72 2.32 -5.99
CA ALA A 126 11.83 1.00 -5.36
C ALA A 126 10.76 0.04 -5.89
N LEU A 127 9.50 0.47 -6.01
CA LEU A 127 8.44 -0.35 -6.63
C LEU A 127 8.80 -0.76 -8.05
N LEU A 128 9.29 0.18 -8.86
CA LEU A 128 9.69 -0.08 -10.24
C LEU A 128 10.82 -1.13 -10.32
N TYR A 129 11.81 -1.03 -9.42
CA TYR A 129 12.88 -2.01 -9.29
C TYR A 129 12.35 -3.41 -8.98
N TYR A 130 11.52 -3.55 -7.95
CA TYR A 130 11.00 -4.86 -7.52
C TYR A 130 10.03 -5.47 -8.53
N LEU A 131 9.19 -4.65 -9.19
CA LEU A 131 8.33 -5.12 -10.29
C LEU A 131 9.15 -5.57 -11.50
N SER A 132 10.28 -4.92 -11.78
CA SER A 132 11.19 -5.33 -12.85
C SER A 132 11.85 -6.68 -12.55
N GLU A 133 12.26 -6.92 -11.30
CA GLU A 133 12.74 -8.25 -10.87
C GLU A 133 11.62 -9.30 -10.98
N LEU A 134 10.40 -8.96 -10.56
CA LEU A 134 9.24 -9.86 -10.66
C LEU A 134 8.91 -10.20 -12.11
N LYS A 135 9.02 -9.23 -13.02
CA LYS A 135 8.88 -9.45 -14.48
C LYS A 135 9.94 -10.42 -14.97
N GLY A 136 11.19 -10.27 -14.53
CA GLY A 136 12.27 -11.22 -14.83
C GLY A 136 11.95 -12.65 -14.38
N MET A 137 11.36 -12.81 -13.20
CA MET A 137 10.90 -14.12 -12.70
C MET A 137 9.73 -14.66 -13.55
N ALA A 138 8.74 -13.84 -13.86
CA ALA A 138 7.57 -14.24 -14.64
C ALA A 138 7.92 -14.67 -16.09
N LEU A 139 8.97 -14.08 -16.67
CA LEU A 139 9.49 -14.51 -17.97
C LEU A 139 10.09 -15.93 -17.93
N TRP A 140 10.51 -16.42 -16.77
CA TRP A 140 10.99 -17.78 -16.60
C TRP A 140 9.83 -18.77 -16.39
N LYS A 141 9.06 -18.95 -17.46
CA LYS A 141 7.79 -19.72 -17.48
C LYS A 141 7.90 -21.10 -16.84
N GLN A 142 8.96 -21.86 -17.16
CA GLN A 142 9.18 -23.21 -16.62
C GLN A 142 9.11 -23.31 -15.08
N LYS A 143 9.51 -22.24 -14.37
CA LYS A 143 9.58 -22.23 -12.91
C LYS A 143 8.40 -21.47 -12.27
N TYR A 144 7.93 -20.40 -12.90
CA TYR A 144 6.99 -19.45 -12.28
C TYR A 144 5.59 -19.43 -12.90
N GLU A 145 5.39 -20.02 -14.08
CA GLU A 145 4.07 -20.11 -14.72
C GLU A 145 3.08 -20.96 -13.89
N SER A 146 3.57 -22.05 -13.29
CA SER A 146 2.78 -22.91 -12.39
C SER A 146 2.39 -22.23 -11.07
N LEU A 147 3.05 -21.12 -10.72
CA LEU A 147 2.71 -20.29 -9.57
C LEU A 147 1.72 -19.17 -9.92
N GLY A 148 1.29 -19.06 -11.17
CA GLY A 148 0.33 -18.05 -11.60
C GLY A 148 0.89 -16.64 -11.80
N LEU A 149 2.23 -16.49 -11.89
CA LEU A 149 2.84 -15.20 -12.24
C LEU A 149 2.61 -14.86 -13.69
N ASP A 150 1.97 -13.71 -13.90
CA ASP A 150 1.60 -13.23 -15.22
C ASP A 150 2.52 -12.10 -15.68
N ALA A 151 3.31 -12.36 -16.72
CA ALA A 151 4.25 -11.38 -17.22
C ALA A 151 3.57 -10.13 -17.79
N SER A 152 2.38 -10.26 -18.40
CA SER A 152 1.65 -9.09 -18.92
C SER A 152 1.06 -8.26 -17.80
N GLY A 153 0.48 -8.89 -16.78
CA GLY A 153 -0.01 -8.17 -15.60
C GLY A 153 1.09 -7.38 -14.90
N ILE A 154 2.27 -7.97 -14.72
CA ILE A 154 3.42 -7.27 -14.11
C ILE A 154 3.91 -6.11 -14.99
N GLU A 155 3.85 -6.26 -16.32
CA GLU A 155 4.16 -5.18 -17.25
C GLU A 155 3.16 -4.03 -17.17
N GLU A 156 1.87 -4.32 -17.03
CA GLU A 156 0.83 -3.31 -16.75
C GLU A 156 1.08 -2.63 -15.40
N ALA A 157 1.43 -3.37 -14.35
CA ALA A 157 1.77 -2.82 -13.04
C ALA A 157 3.00 -1.90 -13.11
N THR A 158 4.05 -2.32 -13.83
CA THR A 158 5.27 -1.54 -14.07
C THR A 158 4.94 -0.22 -14.78
N THR A 159 4.04 -0.29 -15.77
CA THR A 159 3.57 0.85 -16.55
C THR A 159 2.77 1.83 -15.68
N ALA A 160 1.88 1.33 -14.83
CA ALA A 160 1.10 2.13 -13.88
C ALA A 160 1.98 2.85 -12.85
N VAL A 161 3.01 2.18 -12.30
CA VAL A 161 4.02 2.82 -11.43
C VAL A 161 4.76 3.93 -12.19
N GLY A 162 5.15 3.68 -13.44
CA GLY A 162 5.77 4.71 -14.29
C GLY A 162 4.89 5.94 -14.50
N SER A 163 3.59 5.74 -14.75
CA SER A 163 2.61 6.84 -14.84
C SER A 163 2.47 7.61 -13.53
N PHE A 164 2.49 6.92 -12.39
CA PHE A 164 2.47 7.56 -11.07
C PHE A 164 3.73 8.42 -10.84
N ILE A 165 4.92 7.94 -11.22
CA ILE A 165 6.18 8.71 -11.15
C ILE A 165 6.11 9.97 -12.03
N LEU A 166 5.56 9.88 -13.24
CA LEU A 166 5.37 11.04 -14.12
C LEU A 166 4.42 12.06 -13.47
N LYS A 167 3.31 11.60 -12.88
CA LYS A 167 2.35 12.48 -12.20
C LYS A 167 2.94 13.13 -10.93
N ALA A 168 3.79 12.41 -10.19
CA ALA A 168 4.53 12.97 -9.05
C ALA A 168 5.54 14.06 -9.50
N ASN A 169 6.23 13.85 -10.63
CA ASN A 169 7.12 14.86 -11.21
C ASN A 169 6.37 16.10 -11.71
N GLU A 170 5.19 15.92 -12.29
CA GLU A 170 4.32 17.03 -12.67
C GLU A 170 3.89 17.84 -11.46
N LEU A 171 3.45 17.18 -10.39
CA LEU A 171 3.12 17.85 -9.12
C LEU A 171 4.32 18.65 -8.58
N LEU A 172 5.53 18.10 -8.66
CA LEU A 172 6.75 18.80 -8.25
C LEU A 172 6.96 20.09 -9.05
N GLN A 173 6.75 20.07 -10.37
CA GLN A 173 6.85 21.26 -11.21
C GLN A 173 5.79 22.31 -10.86
N VAL A 174 4.56 21.87 -10.56
CA VAL A 174 3.47 22.76 -10.13
C VAL A 174 3.78 23.39 -8.78
N ILE A 175 4.33 22.63 -7.82
CA ILE A 175 4.79 23.13 -6.53
C ILE A 175 5.90 24.18 -6.72
N ASP A 176 6.91 23.89 -7.55
CA ASP A 176 8.02 24.81 -7.81
C ASP A 176 7.57 26.10 -8.48
N SER A 177 6.62 26.02 -9.43
CA SER A 177 6.04 27.19 -10.08
C SER A 177 5.22 28.02 -9.10
N SER A 178 4.36 27.36 -8.32
CA SER A 178 3.54 28.00 -7.29
C SER A 178 4.42 28.72 -6.26
N MET A 179 5.47 28.08 -5.75
CA MET A 179 6.37 28.67 -4.75
C MET A 179 7.10 29.92 -5.27
N LYS A 180 7.49 29.93 -6.56
CA LYS A 180 8.08 31.13 -7.20
C LYS A 180 7.08 32.27 -7.32
N ASN A 181 5.86 31.97 -7.79
CA ASN A 181 4.76 32.93 -7.89
C ASN A 181 4.43 33.53 -6.53
N PHE A 182 4.30 32.69 -5.50
CA PHE A 182 4.07 33.11 -4.10
C PHE A 182 5.17 34.03 -3.57
N LYS A 183 6.44 33.66 -3.76
CA LYS A 183 7.58 34.43 -3.26
C LYS A 183 7.67 35.80 -3.92
N ALA A 184 7.41 35.88 -5.23
CA ALA A 184 7.36 37.12 -5.97
C ALA A 184 6.20 38.01 -5.48
N PHE A 185 4.99 37.45 -5.33
CA PHE A 185 3.81 38.15 -4.83
C PHE A 185 4.01 38.73 -3.43
N PHE A 186 4.44 37.93 -2.45
CA PHE A 186 4.63 38.41 -1.08
C PHE A 186 5.73 39.46 -0.97
N ARG A 187 6.81 39.33 -1.75
CA ARG A 187 7.87 40.35 -1.82
C ARG A 187 7.32 41.66 -2.39
N TRP A 188 6.55 41.60 -3.48
CA TRP A 188 5.92 42.77 -4.10
C TRP A 188 4.99 43.47 -3.12
N LEU A 189 4.08 42.70 -2.52
CA LEU A 189 3.08 43.18 -1.59
C LEU A 189 3.69 43.81 -0.34
N TYR A 190 4.75 43.20 0.22
CA TYR A 190 5.47 43.76 1.36
C TYR A 190 6.13 45.10 1.04
N VAL A 191 6.78 45.22 -0.14
CA VAL A 191 7.36 46.49 -0.60
C VAL A 191 6.28 47.54 -0.85
N ALA A 192 5.14 47.16 -1.43
CA ALA A 192 4.02 48.05 -1.65
C ALA A 192 3.47 48.62 -0.33
N MET A 193 3.30 47.77 0.69
CA MET A 193 2.88 48.21 2.03
C MET A 193 3.87 49.20 2.66
N LEU A 194 5.17 48.90 2.64
CA LEU A 194 6.20 49.79 3.20
C LEU A 194 6.22 51.17 2.53
N ARG A 195 6.03 51.21 1.20
CA ARG A 195 5.92 52.47 0.46
C ARG A 195 4.70 53.28 0.86
N MET A 196 3.60 52.62 1.21
CA MET A 196 2.36 53.27 1.66
C MET A 196 2.41 53.69 3.14
N SER A 197 3.24 53.07 3.97
CA SER A 197 3.41 53.41 5.39
C SER A 197 4.47 54.49 5.66
N GLU A 198 5.06 55.08 4.61
CA GLU A 198 6.18 56.04 4.69
C GLU A 198 7.45 55.50 5.41
N ASP A 199 7.52 54.19 5.63
CA ASP A 199 8.67 53.53 6.25
C ASP A 199 9.86 53.43 5.29
N HIS A 200 11.08 53.42 5.85
CA HIS A 200 12.29 53.36 5.03
C HIS A 200 12.44 52.00 4.34
N VAL A 201 12.26 51.98 3.01
CA VAL A 201 12.42 50.77 2.20
C VAL A 201 13.92 50.46 2.03
N LEU A 202 14.36 49.33 2.57
CA LEU A 202 15.73 48.83 2.36
C LEU A 202 16.04 48.69 0.86
N PRO A 203 17.16 49.24 0.34
CA PRO A 203 17.52 49.20 -1.08
C PRO A 203 17.59 47.79 -1.68
N GLU A 204 17.90 46.77 -0.87
CA GLU A 204 17.95 45.36 -1.26
C GLU A 204 16.56 44.78 -1.61
N LEU A 205 15.51 45.23 -0.92
CA LEU A 205 14.14 44.79 -1.20
C LEU A 205 13.57 45.39 -2.48
N ASN A 206 14.08 46.55 -2.90
CA ASN A 206 13.56 47.32 -4.03
C ASN A 206 14.00 46.77 -5.41
N LYS A 207 14.88 45.76 -5.43
CA LYS A 207 15.33 45.11 -6.67
C LYS A 207 14.33 44.05 -7.13
N MET A 208 13.22 44.48 -7.73
CA MET A 208 12.35 43.60 -8.52
C MET A 208 12.76 43.62 -9.98
N THR A 209 12.94 42.44 -10.56
CA THR A 209 13.21 42.27 -11.99
C THR A 209 11.90 42.24 -12.78
N GLN A 210 11.96 42.46 -14.09
CA GLN A 210 10.78 42.31 -14.96
C GLN A 210 10.16 40.90 -14.86
N LYS A 211 10.99 39.88 -14.67
CA LYS A 211 10.55 38.50 -14.47
C LYS A 211 9.78 38.31 -13.17
N ASP A 212 10.18 38.99 -12.09
CA ASP A 212 9.45 38.97 -10.82
C ASP A 212 8.06 39.60 -10.98
N ILE A 213 7.95 40.67 -11.78
CA ILE A 213 6.66 41.31 -12.10
C ILE A 213 5.77 40.35 -12.89
N THR A 214 6.32 39.60 -13.86
CA THR A 214 5.57 38.55 -14.56
C THR A 214 5.05 37.49 -13.59
N PHE A 215 5.87 36.99 -12.65
CA PHE A 215 5.41 36.04 -11.64
C PHE A 215 4.30 36.59 -10.74
N VAL A 216 4.32 37.89 -10.42
CA VAL A 216 3.22 38.55 -9.69
C VAL A 216 1.95 38.60 -10.53
N ALA A 217 2.05 38.89 -11.83
CA ALA A 217 0.90 38.90 -12.73
C ALA A 217 0.31 37.49 -12.92
N ASP A 218 1.17 36.49 -13.09
CA ASP A 218 0.78 35.08 -13.16
C ASP A 218 0.07 34.66 -11.88
N PHE A 219 0.62 35.01 -10.71
CA PHE A 219 0.00 34.78 -9.42
C PHE A 219 -1.41 35.37 -9.31
N LEU A 220 -1.56 36.65 -9.67
CA LEU A 220 -2.85 37.33 -9.60
C LEU A 220 -3.87 36.68 -10.56
N THR A 221 -3.43 36.32 -11.75
CA THR A 221 -4.26 35.64 -12.75
C THR A 221 -4.71 34.28 -12.23
N GLU A 222 -3.77 33.45 -11.76
CA GLU A 222 -4.03 32.09 -11.31
C GLU A 222 -4.90 32.01 -10.05
N HIS A 223 -4.71 32.93 -9.11
CA HIS A 223 -5.39 32.87 -7.81
C HIS A 223 -6.66 33.73 -7.72
N PHE A 224 -6.86 34.71 -8.62
CA PHE A 224 -7.97 35.67 -8.55
C PHE A 224 -8.85 35.78 -9.81
N ASN A 225 -8.48 35.26 -10.99
CA ASN A 225 -9.32 35.42 -12.21
C ASN A 225 -10.41 34.35 -12.39
N GLU A 226 -10.38 33.21 -11.68
CA GLU A 226 -11.39 32.17 -11.84
C GLU A 226 -12.56 32.34 -10.86
N ALA A 227 -13.71 32.70 -11.44
CA ALA A 227 -15.08 32.72 -10.90
C ALA A 227 -15.56 34.03 -10.21
N PRO A 228 -16.19 34.94 -10.98
CA PRO A 228 -17.10 35.98 -10.48
C PRO A 228 -18.20 35.45 -9.53
N GLU A 229 -18.54 34.15 -9.64
CA GLU A 229 -19.56 33.49 -8.82
C GLU A 229 -19.09 33.12 -7.41
N LEU A 230 -17.77 32.96 -7.17
CA LEU A 230 -17.22 32.65 -5.84
C LEU A 230 -17.27 33.85 -4.87
N TYR A 231 -17.28 35.08 -5.40
CA TYR A 231 -17.41 36.29 -4.57
C TYR A 231 -18.76 36.39 -3.84
N ASN A 232 -19.78 35.65 -4.26
CA ASN A 232 -21.11 35.66 -3.63
C ASN A 232 -21.22 34.71 -2.43
N ARG A 233 -20.26 33.79 -2.22
CA ARG A 233 -20.18 32.98 -1.00
C ARG A 233 -19.11 33.58 -0.09
N LYS A 234 -19.54 34.22 1.01
CA LYS A 234 -18.64 34.67 2.10
C LYS A 234 -17.65 33.53 2.44
N GLY A 235 -16.37 33.68 2.06
CA GLY A 235 -15.28 32.82 2.55
C GLY A 235 -14.48 32.01 1.52
N LYS A 236 -14.64 32.17 0.20
CA LYS A 236 -13.71 31.57 -0.78
C LYS A 236 -13.21 32.61 -1.78
N TYR A 237 -12.22 33.41 -1.36
CA TYR A 237 -11.65 34.49 -2.17
C TYR A 237 -10.31 34.12 -2.85
N PHE A 238 -9.76 32.94 -2.59
CA PHE A 238 -8.42 32.57 -3.03
C PHE A 238 -8.40 31.19 -3.66
N ASN A 239 -8.07 31.12 -4.95
CA ASN A 239 -7.99 29.85 -5.65
C ASN A 239 -6.58 29.24 -5.49
N VAL A 240 -6.25 28.63 -4.34
CA VAL A 240 -4.96 27.89 -4.20
C VAL A 240 -4.99 26.55 -4.95
N GLU A 241 -5.99 26.27 -5.79
CA GLU A 241 -6.29 24.91 -6.25
C GLU A 241 -5.26 24.28 -7.17
N ARG A 242 -4.24 24.98 -7.68
CA ARG A 242 -3.29 24.35 -8.61
C ARG A 242 -2.52 23.17 -8.03
N VAL A 243 -2.13 23.24 -6.75
CA VAL A 243 -1.54 22.10 -6.03
C VAL A 243 -2.63 21.22 -5.41
N GLY A 244 -3.69 21.85 -4.90
CA GLY A 244 -4.82 21.14 -4.28
C GLY A 244 -5.53 20.16 -5.19
N GLN A 245 -5.72 20.47 -6.47
CA GLN A 245 -6.38 19.60 -7.45
C GLN A 245 -5.68 18.25 -7.65
N TYR A 246 -4.38 18.17 -7.37
CA TYR A 246 -3.65 16.89 -7.38
C TYR A 246 -3.88 16.08 -6.10
N LEU A 247 -4.05 16.77 -4.97
CA LEU A 247 -4.12 16.20 -3.62
C LEU A 247 -5.54 15.95 -3.12
N LYS A 248 -6.57 16.52 -3.75
CA LYS A 248 -7.96 16.18 -3.48
C LYS A 248 -8.23 14.76 -3.97
N ASP A 249 -8.79 13.91 -3.09
CA ASP A 249 -9.28 12.58 -3.47
C ASP A 249 -10.72 12.69 -3.98
N GLU A 250 -10.86 13.39 -5.11
CA GLU A 250 -12.11 13.54 -5.84
C GLU A 250 -11.95 12.83 -7.20
N ASP A 251 -13.04 12.25 -7.70
CA ASP A 251 -13.06 11.58 -9.02
C ASP A 251 -13.20 12.58 -10.19
N GLU A 252 -13.29 13.88 -9.87
CA GLU A 252 -13.37 14.96 -10.84
C GLU A 252 -12.02 15.21 -11.52
N ASP A 253 -12.06 15.69 -12.77
CA ASP A 253 -10.87 16.07 -13.51
C ASP A 253 -10.24 17.35 -12.94
N LEU A 254 -8.95 17.52 -13.19
CA LEU A 254 -8.20 18.72 -12.81
C LEU A 254 -8.89 19.97 -13.40
N VAL A 255 -9.19 20.94 -12.53
CA VAL A 255 -9.80 22.22 -12.92
C VAL A 255 -8.87 23.01 -13.85
N SER A 256 -7.56 22.98 -13.58
CA SER A 256 -6.53 23.68 -14.35
C SER A 256 -5.33 22.76 -14.61
N PRO A 257 -5.44 21.84 -15.60
CA PRO A 257 -4.33 20.96 -15.95
C PRO A 257 -3.13 21.77 -16.47
N PRO A 258 -1.90 21.24 -16.35
CA PRO A 258 -0.72 21.95 -16.82
C PRO A 258 -0.75 22.06 -18.34
N ASN A 259 -0.35 23.23 -18.85
CA ASN A 259 -0.33 23.45 -20.30
C ASN A 259 0.76 22.58 -20.94
N THR A 260 0.33 21.60 -21.74
CA THR A 260 1.24 20.75 -22.53
C THR A 260 1.50 21.31 -23.93
N GLU A 261 0.79 22.37 -24.33
CA GLU A 261 0.97 23.05 -25.60
C GLU A 261 2.34 23.74 -25.65
N GLY A 262 3.16 23.36 -26.63
CA GLY A 262 4.54 23.85 -26.79
C GLY A 262 5.61 22.86 -26.32
N ASN A 263 5.24 21.78 -25.63
CA ASN A 263 6.19 20.72 -25.31
C ASN A 263 6.52 19.89 -26.57
N GLN A 264 7.78 19.97 -27.01
CA GLN A 264 8.27 19.29 -28.22
C GLN A 264 8.10 17.77 -28.17
N TRP A 265 8.26 17.16 -26.99
CA TRP A 265 8.08 15.72 -26.80
C TRP A 265 6.62 15.29 -27.01
N PHE A 266 5.66 16.02 -26.41
CA PHE A 266 4.24 15.71 -26.60
C PHE A 266 3.80 15.92 -28.04
N HIS A 267 4.30 16.96 -28.71
CA HIS A 267 4.02 17.17 -30.14
C HIS A 267 4.57 16.02 -31.01
N PHE A 268 5.80 15.58 -30.74
CA PHE A 268 6.40 14.44 -31.44
C PHE A 268 5.66 13.13 -31.17
N LEU A 269 5.31 12.85 -29.92
CA LEU A 269 4.56 11.66 -29.51
C LEU A 269 3.16 11.64 -30.14
N LYS A 270 2.46 12.79 -30.16
CA LYS A 270 1.14 12.94 -30.81
C LYS A 270 1.19 12.76 -32.33
N ASN A 271 2.33 12.96 -32.98
CA ASN A 271 2.46 12.82 -34.43
C ASN A 271 3.08 11.48 -34.86
N SER A 272 3.67 10.73 -33.93
CA SER A 272 4.23 9.40 -34.20
C SER A 272 3.15 8.33 -34.29
N THR A 273 3.33 7.36 -35.18
CA THR A 273 2.47 6.17 -35.31
C THR A 273 2.83 5.10 -34.30
N HIS A 274 4.10 4.72 -34.23
CA HIS A 274 4.55 3.57 -33.42
C HIS A 274 4.85 3.92 -31.97
N LEU A 275 5.21 5.17 -31.65
CA LEU A 275 5.55 5.55 -30.27
C LEU A 275 4.31 5.61 -29.38
N LYS A 276 3.15 5.98 -29.93
CA LYS A 276 1.89 6.01 -29.17
C LYS A 276 1.48 4.64 -28.64
N GLU A 277 1.79 3.60 -29.41
CA GLU A 277 1.45 2.20 -29.12
C GLU A 277 2.63 1.45 -28.48
N SER A 278 3.74 2.12 -28.21
CA SER A 278 4.93 1.48 -27.66
C SER A 278 4.67 1.03 -26.21
N PRO A 279 4.87 -0.27 -25.88
CA PRO A 279 4.71 -0.77 -24.52
C PRO A 279 5.82 -0.27 -23.57
N LEU A 280 6.83 0.42 -24.10
CA LEU A 280 7.97 0.94 -23.33
C LEU A 280 7.73 2.36 -22.79
N LEU A 281 6.69 3.05 -23.24
CA LEU A 281 6.37 4.39 -22.76
C LEU A 281 5.27 4.31 -21.71
N PHE A 282 5.44 5.10 -20.64
CA PHE A 282 4.42 5.23 -19.62
C PHE A 282 3.27 6.12 -20.10
N PRO A 283 2.00 5.70 -19.93
CA PRO A 283 0.86 6.50 -20.31
C PRO A 283 0.81 7.76 -19.44
N TYR A 284 0.45 8.87 -20.08
CA TYR A 284 0.35 10.17 -19.43
C TYR A 284 -1.12 10.56 -19.29
N ASN A 285 -1.55 10.80 -18.06
CA ASN A 285 -2.93 11.17 -17.72
C ASN A 285 -2.99 12.67 -17.37
N PRO A 286 -3.17 13.60 -18.34
CA PRO A 286 -3.05 15.05 -18.09
C PRO A 286 -4.10 15.58 -17.12
N GLU A 287 -5.34 15.13 -17.26
CA GLU A 287 -6.51 15.69 -16.56
C GLU A 287 -6.83 14.99 -15.25
N LYS A 288 -6.06 13.96 -14.87
CA LYS A 288 -6.33 13.16 -13.67
C LYS A 288 -5.47 13.59 -12.48
N SER A 289 -6.07 13.48 -11.29
CA SER A 289 -5.42 13.75 -10.00
C SER A 289 -4.35 12.71 -9.66
N LEU A 290 -3.50 13.03 -8.67
CA LEU A 290 -2.48 12.09 -8.18
C LEU A 290 -3.14 10.88 -7.48
N HIS A 291 -4.26 11.11 -6.78
CA HIS A 291 -5.03 10.05 -6.12
C HIS A 291 -5.63 9.05 -7.11
N PHE A 292 -6.14 9.53 -8.24
CA PHE A 292 -6.67 8.66 -9.29
C PHE A 292 -5.58 7.72 -9.84
N VAL A 293 -4.42 8.27 -10.19
CA VAL A 293 -3.30 7.46 -10.73
C VAL A 293 -2.76 6.50 -9.67
N LYS A 294 -2.72 6.91 -8.39
CA LYS A 294 -2.38 6.04 -7.27
C LYS A 294 -3.35 4.86 -7.15
N ARG A 295 -4.67 5.10 -7.21
CA ARG A 295 -5.70 4.05 -7.12
C ARG A 295 -5.56 3.03 -8.25
N GLN A 296 -5.36 3.50 -9.49
CA GLN A 296 -5.08 2.60 -10.62
C GLN A 296 -3.83 1.75 -10.39
N MET A 297 -2.75 2.37 -9.90
CA MET A 297 -1.51 1.66 -9.60
C MET A 297 -1.72 0.59 -8.51
N GLU A 298 -2.40 0.92 -7.40
CA GLU A 298 -2.72 -0.03 -6.32
C GLU A 298 -3.58 -1.20 -6.84
N GLU A 299 -4.62 -0.92 -7.62
CA GLU A 299 -5.52 -1.94 -8.15
C GLU A 299 -4.78 -2.94 -9.05
N VAL A 300 -3.97 -2.47 -10.00
CA VAL A 300 -3.22 -3.34 -10.92
C VAL A 300 -2.17 -4.15 -10.17
N ILE A 301 -1.49 -3.55 -9.19
CA ILE A 301 -0.52 -4.27 -8.35
C ILE A 301 -1.21 -5.35 -7.50
N ASP A 302 -2.35 -5.04 -6.90
CA ASP A 302 -3.12 -6.00 -6.09
C ASP A 302 -3.59 -7.18 -6.95
N GLN A 303 -4.11 -6.93 -8.14
CA GLN A 303 -4.50 -7.99 -9.08
C GLN A 303 -3.31 -8.92 -9.40
N CYS A 304 -2.13 -8.36 -9.65
CA CYS A 304 -0.91 -9.13 -9.92
C CYS A 304 -0.48 -10.00 -8.72
N LEU A 305 -0.64 -9.47 -7.50
CA LEU A 305 -0.18 -10.13 -6.27
C LEU A 305 -1.17 -11.14 -5.71
N GLN A 306 -2.45 -11.07 -6.07
CA GLN A 306 -3.49 -12.05 -5.66
C GLN A 306 -3.49 -13.31 -6.51
N LYS A 307 -3.22 -13.20 -7.82
CA LYS A 307 -3.26 -14.33 -8.77
C LYS A 307 -2.43 -15.55 -8.33
N PRO A 308 -1.20 -15.40 -7.79
CA PRO A 308 -0.46 -16.53 -7.28
C PRO A 308 -1.14 -17.26 -6.12
N ALA A 309 -1.80 -16.51 -5.23
CA ALA A 309 -2.48 -17.12 -4.08
C ALA A 309 -3.67 -17.98 -4.50
N ASP A 310 -4.40 -17.54 -5.52
CA ASP A 310 -5.53 -18.28 -6.07
C ASP A 310 -5.08 -19.54 -6.83
N VAL A 311 -4.01 -19.44 -7.63
CA VAL A 311 -3.46 -20.57 -8.38
C VAL A 311 -2.87 -21.62 -7.44
N ILE A 312 -2.12 -21.19 -6.41
CA ILE A 312 -1.60 -22.09 -5.38
C ILE A 312 -2.75 -22.75 -4.63
N GLY A 313 -3.77 -21.99 -4.22
CA GLY A 313 -4.96 -22.53 -3.55
C GLY A 313 -5.64 -23.62 -4.37
N LYS A 314 -5.88 -23.37 -5.66
CA LYS A 314 -6.45 -24.35 -6.61
C LYS A 314 -5.54 -25.53 -6.91
N SER A 315 -4.23 -25.43 -6.68
CA SER A 315 -3.32 -26.57 -6.88
C SER A 315 -3.46 -27.63 -5.78
N VAL A 316 -3.99 -27.24 -4.62
CA VAL A 316 -4.21 -28.12 -3.47
C VAL A 316 -5.57 -28.79 -3.62
N HIS A 317 -5.54 -30.11 -3.73
CA HIS A 317 -6.75 -30.93 -3.78
C HIS A 317 -6.70 -31.96 -2.66
N GLN A 318 -7.88 -32.36 -2.16
CA GLN A 318 -7.96 -33.45 -1.20
C GLN A 318 -7.47 -34.76 -1.84
N ALA A 319 -6.30 -35.22 -1.42
CA ALA A 319 -5.70 -36.45 -1.94
C ALA A 319 -6.39 -37.70 -1.38
N PHE A 320 -6.78 -37.68 -0.10
CA PHE A 320 -7.39 -38.82 0.57
C PHE A 320 -8.27 -38.35 1.74
N CYS A 321 -9.40 -39.02 1.94
CA CYS A 321 -10.29 -38.81 3.07
C CYS A 321 -10.45 -40.12 3.82
N VAL A 322 -10.00 -40.19 5.07
CA VAL A 322 -10.31 -41.31 5.96
C VAL A 322 -11.32 -40.85 6.98
N SER A 323 -12.54 -41.35 6.87
CA SER A 323 -13.49 -41.24 7.98
C SER A 323 -13.04 -42.20 9.08
N LEU A 324 -12.54 -41.64 10.18
CA LEU A 324 -12.02 -42.45 11.30
C LEU A 324 -13.16 -43.17 12.02
N TYR A 325 -14.21 -42.45 12.41
CA TYR A 325 -15.43 -43.00 12.97
C TYR A 325 -16.58 -41.99 12.88
N LYS A 326 -17.82 -42.49 12.83
CA LYS A 326 -19.03 -41.74 13.19
C LYS A 326 -19.56 -42.34 14.48
N THR A 327 -19.71 -41.53 15.52
CA THR A 327 -20.08 -42.06 16.84
C THR A 327 -21.56 -42.40 16.92
N SER A 328 -21.85 -43.67 17.24
CA SER A 328 -23.03 -44.17 17.99
C SER A 328 -22.80 -45.64 18.47
N GLN A 329 -21.58 -46.02 18.85
CA GLN A 329 -21.06 -47.38 19.21
C GLN A 329 -20.52 -48.26 18.06
N ARG A 330 -19.44 -49.01 18.39
CA ARG A 330 -18.32 -49.47 17.53
C ARG A 330 -18.37 -50.98 17.19
N SER A 331 -17.84 -51.37 16.02
CA SER A 331 -16.93 -52.53 15.91
C SER A 331 -16.03 -52.56 14.64
N ILE A 332 -14.73 -52.70 14.92
CA ILE A 332 -13.59 -53.45 14.33
C ILE A 332 -13.25 -53.37 12.81
N GLY A 333 -11.96 -53.10 12.53
CA GLY A 333 -11.29 -53.55 11.30
C GLY A 333 -9.90 -52.96 10.99
N ASN A 334 -8.87 -53.36 11.76
CA ASN A 334 -7.40 -53.32 11.57
C ASN A 334 -6.73 -52.33 10.58
N GLY A 335 -6.22 -51.24 11.18
CA GLY A 335 -5.11 -50.40 10.72
C GLY A 335 -4.63 -49.41 11.82
N ILE A 336 -5.23 -49.49 13.01
CA ILE A 336 -5.10 -48.57 14.14
C ILE A 336 -4.58 -49.40 15.32
N VAL A 337 -3.51 -48.94 15.97
CA VAL A 337 -3.07 -49.52 17.25
C VAL A 337 -3.94 -48.90 18.34
N ALA A 338 -4.76 -49.71 18.99
CA ALA A 338 -5.41 -49.32 20.23
C ALA A 338 -4.41 -49.53 21.37
N ILE A 339 -4.20 -48.51 22.19
CA ILE A 339 -3.37 -48.60 23.39
C ILE A 339 -4.30 -48.95 24.55
N GLU A 340 -3.99 -50.04 25.24
CA GLU A 340 -4.62 -50.40 26.51
C GLU A 340 -3.65 -50.03 27.63
N PHE A 341 -4.06 -49.12 28.51
CA PHE A 341 -3.27 -48.76 29.67
C PHE A 341 -3.36 -49.89 30.70
N GLY A 342 -2.22 -50.53 30.98
CA GLY A 342 -2.10 -51.56 32.00
C GLY A 342 -1.97 -50.97 33.41
N ASN A 343 -1.07 -51.53 34.22
CA ASN A 343 -0.85 -51.04 35.58
C ASN A 343 0.10 -49.85 35.62
N PHE A 344 -0.30 -48.80 36.33
CA PHE A 344 0.57 -47.67 36.66
C PHE A 344 1.33 -47.99 37.95
N LEU A 345 2.67 -48.05 37.89
CA LEU A 345 3.52 -48.33 39.04
C LEU A 345 4.55 -47.22 39.18
N ASN A 346 4.70 -46.69 40.40
CA ASN A 346 5.75 -45.74 40.71
C ASN A 346 6.85 -46.41 41.55
N ASN A 347 8.10 -46.33 41.09
CA ASN A 347 9.25 -47.01 41.73
C ASN A 347 9.57 -46.53 43.16
N SER A 348 8.91 -45.48 43.65
CA SER A 348 9.15 -44.89 44.97
C SER A 348 8.10 -45.20 46.04
N ILE A 349 7.02 -45.92 45.72
CA ILE A 349 5.95 -46.24 46.68
C ILE A 349 5.62 -47.73 46.58
N ASN A 350 5.57 -48.42 47.73
CA ASN A 350 5.08 -49.80 47.84
C ASN A 350 3.55 -49.79 47.64
N GLU A 351 3.10 -49.54 46.42
CA GLU A 351 1.67 -49.59 46.05
C GLU A 351 1.29 -51.03 45.71
N SER A 352 0.17 -51.50 46.27
CA SER A 352 -0.52 -52.69 45.78
C SER A 352 -0.92 -52.47 44.32
N SER A 353 -0.69 -53.45 43.46
CA SER A 353 -1.06 -53.39 42.04
C SER A 353 -2.59 -53.25 41.87
N ASP A 354 -3.08 -52.02 41.84
CA ASP A 354 -4.49 -51.71 41.69
C ASP A 354 -4.80 -51.57 40.19
N SER A 355 -5.39 -52.60 39.61
CA SER A 355 -5.80 -52.61 38.20
C SER A 355 -7.08 -51.79 38.03
N ARG A 356 -6.96 -50.52 37.63
CA ARG A 356 -8.12 -49.64 37.36
C ARG A 356 -8.36 -49.51 35.86
N SER A 357 -9.62 -49.52 35.46
CA SER A 357 -10.01 -49.18 34.08
C SER A 357 -9.95 -47.67 33.88
N VAL A 358 -9.33 -47.26 32.79
CA VAL A 358 -8.88 -45.89 32.60
C VAL A 358 -9.37 -45.35 31.25
N CYS A 359 -9.84 -44.11 31.26
CA CYS A 359 -10.33 -43.40 30.09
C CYS A 359 -9.34 -42.27 29.74
N LEU A 360 -8.81 -42.29 28.52
CA LEU A 360 -7.98 -41.20 28.00
C LEU A 360 -8.86 -39.96 27.79
N ALA A 361 -8.54 -38.87 28.49
CA ALA A 361 -9.30 -37.62 28.40
C ALA A 361 -8.71 -36.68 27.33
N ASP A 362 -7.39 -36.57 27.27
CA ASP A 362 -6.67 -35.79 26.26
C ASP A 362 -5.22 -36.31 26.13
N SER A 363 -4.61 -36.12 24.97
CA SER A 363 -3.24 -36.56 24.67
C SER A 363 -2.52 -35.52 23.82
N SER A 364 -1.29 -35.18 24.19
CA SER A 364 -0.45 -34.27 23.41
C SER A 364 0.95 -34.84 23.19
N SER A 365 1.55 -34.53 22.03
CA SER A 365 2.91 -34.95 21.70
C SER A 365 3.91 -34.14 22.51
N TRP A 366 4.78 -34.79 23.27
CA TRP A 366 5.83 -34.12 24.04
C TRP A 366 7.13 -33.96 23.27
N ASP A 367 7.61 -35.00 22.59
CA ASP A 367 8.80 -34.93 21.72
C ASP A 367 8.73 -35.91 20.54
N ALA A 368 9.55 -35.67 19.51
CA ALA A 368 9.58 -36.46 18.27
C ALA A 368 10.03 -37.92 18.49
N ASP A 369 10.76 -38.18 19.57
CA ASP A 369 11.23 -39.49 20.00
C ASP A 369 10.56 -39.85 21.34
N CYS A 370 9.34 -40.38 21.26
CA CYS A 370 8.69 -41.16 22.33
C CYS A 370 8.63 -40.51 23.72
N GLU A 371 7.65 -39.64 23.93
CA GLU A 371 6.85 -39.60 25.17
C GLU A 371 5.53 -38.89 24.81
N ILE A 372 4.39 -39.50 25.13
CA ILE A 372 3.07 -38.87 25.03
C ILE A 372 2.66 -38.61 26.47
N GLU A 373 2.35 -37.37 26.80
CA GLU A 373 1.75 -37.07 28.09
C GLU A 373 0.24 -37.17 27.94
N ASP A 374 -0.30 -38.19 28.61
CA ASP A 374 -1.71 -38.52 28.58
C ASP A 374 -2.38 -38.01 29.85
N CYS A 375 -3.39 -37.16 29.69
CA CYS A 375 -4.29 -36.81 30.78
C CYS A 375 -5.31 -37.94 30.95
N VAL A 376 -5.18 -38.62 32.08
CA VAL A 376 -5.91 -39.83 32.38
C VAL A 376 -7.01 -39.55 33.40
N SER A 377 -8.23 -40.04 33.15
CA SER A 377 -9.35 -39.96 34.09
C SER A 377 -9.86 -41.34 34.48
N GLU A 378 -10.27 -41.50 35.74
CA GLU A 378 -10.92 -42.72 36.20
C GLU A 378 -12.33 -42.81 35.61
N CYS A 379 -12.62 -43.91 34.93
CA CYS A 379 -13.97 -44.14 34.39
C CYS A 379 -14.92 -44.43 35.57
N SER A 380 -15.87 -43.55 35.83
CA SER A 380 -17.03 -43.86 36.68
C SER A 380 -18.07 -44.57 35.79
N PHE A 381 -18.35 -45.83 36.07
CA PHE A 381 -19.41 -46.59 35.40
C PHE A 381 -20.80 -46.17 35.86
#